data_AF-A0A5U8SV30-F1
#
_entry.id   AF-A0A5U8SV30-F1
#
_cell.length_a   1.000
_cell.length_b   1.000
_cell.length_c   1.000
_cell.angle_alpha   90.00
_cell.angle_beta   90.00
_cell.angle_gamma   90.00
#
_symmetry.space_group_name_H-M   'P 1'
#
loop_
_entity.id
_entity.type
_entity.pdbx_description
1 polymer ?
#
loop_
_entity_poly.entity_id
_entity_poly.type
_entity_poly.pdbx_seq_one_letter_code
_entity_poly.pdbx_strand_id
1 'polypeptide(L)'
;MKPILDMCCGSRMFYFDKENPNVLFCDIRREQHILCDGRELDINPDVIADFRNLPFPDKSFEMVIFDPPHLVRAGENGWQRKKYGALDKESWRDDLTKGFGEAMRVLKPNG
;
A
#
# COMPACT_ATOMS: atom_id res chain seq x y z
N MET A 1 -0.15 -10.05 16.50
CA MET A 1 0.12 -9.51 15.16
C MET A 1 -1.10 -9.84 14.31
N LYS A 2 -1.59 -8.90 13.49
CA LYS A 2 -2.76 -9.14 12.64
C LYS A 2 -2.41 -10.18 11.55
N PRO A 3 -3.30 -11.10 11.16
CA PRO A 3 -2.98 -12.20 10.25
C PRO A 3 -2.79 -11.77 8.78
N ILE A 4 -3.42 -10.66 8.37
CA ILE A 4 -3.38 -10.14 7.00
C ILE A 4 -2.53 -8.87 6.97
N LEU A 5 -1.66 -8.75 5.98
CA LEU A 5 -0.95 -7.52 5.66
C LEU A 5 -1.53 -6.91 4.38
N ASP A 6 -1.87 -5.63 4.42
CA ASP A 6 -1.96 -4.80 3.24
C ASP A 6 -0.73 -3.91 3.16
N MET A 7 0.13 -4.14 2.17
CA MET A 7 1.40 -3.41 2.07
C MET A 7 1.30 -2.08 1.31
N CYS A 8 0.13 -1.74 0.74
CA CYS A 8 -0.11 -0.55 -0.09
C CYS A 8 -1.50 0.05 0.15
N CYS A 9 -1.91 0.21 1.41
CA CYS A 9 -3.33 0.35 1.75
C CYS A 9 -4.00 1.63 1.21
N GLY A 10 -3.24 2.69 0.91
CA GLY A 10 -3.80 4.00 0.52
C GLY A 10 -4.86 4.47 1.52
N SER A 11 -6.02 4.87 1.00
CA SER A 11 -7.20 5.24 1.80
C SER A 11 -8.10 4.03 2.16
N ARG A 12 -7.51 2.83 2.23
CA ARG A 12 -8.13 1.54 2.57
C ARG A 12 -9.30 1.17 1.65
N MET A 13 -9.21 1.54 0.37
CA MET A 13 -10.30 1.38 -0.61
C MET A 13 -10.60 -0.06 -1.02
N PHE A 14 -9.64 -0.97 -0.83
CA PHE A 14 -9.84 -2.40 -1.09
C PHE A 14 -10.91 -3.01 -0.16
N TYR A 15 -11.16 -2.40 1.00
CA TYR A 15 -11.98 -2.97 2.06
C TYR A 15 -13.33 -2.26 2.16
N PHE A 16 -14.37 -3.07 2.38
CA PHE A 16 -15.67 -2.58 2.85
C PHE A 16 -15.58 -2.07 4.29
N ASP A 17 -15.01 -2.90 5.19
CA ASP A 17 -14.68 -2.51 6.55
C ASP A 17 -13.25 -1.94 6.61
N LYS A 18 -13.16 -0.60 6.67
CA LYS A 18 -11.88 0.12 6.72
C LYS A 18 -11.14 -0.04 8.05
N GLU A 19 -11.80 -0.55 9.07
CA GLU A 19 -11.24 -0.79 10.41
C GLU A 19 -11.07 -2.29 10.71
N ASN A 20 -11.11 -3.15 9.67
CA ASN A 20 -11.03 -4.59 9.84
C ASN A 20 -9.88 -4.98 10.80
N PRO A 21 -10.18 -5.59 11.96
CA PRO A 21 -9.19 -5.84 13.00
C PRO A 21 -8.14 -6.89 12.59
N ASN A 22 -8.42 -7.65 11.53
CA ASN A 22 -7.53 -8.70 11.02
C ASN A 22 -6.48 -8.21 10.02
N VAL A 23 -6.57 -6.94 9.55
CA VAL A 23 -5.69 -6.39 8.52
C VAL A 23 -4.75 -5.35 9.10
N LEU A 24 -3.45 -5.56 8.97
CA LEU A 24 -2.43 -4.54 9.23
C LEU A 24 -2.27 -3.68 7.98
N PHE A 25 -2.58 -2.40 8.11
CA PHE A 25 -2.53 -1.47 6.99
C PHE A 25 -1.17 -0.76 6.94
N CYS A 26 -0.43 -0.93 5.84
CA CYS A 26 0.82 -0.23 5.57
C CYS A 26 0.70 0.65 4.32
N ASP A 27 1.29 1.84 4.37
CA ASP A 27 1.52 2.69 3.21
C ASP A 27 2.77 3.52 3.49
N ILE A 28 3.50 3.94 2.45
CA ILE A 28 4.66 4.82 2.60
C ILE A 28 4.24 6.26 2.97
N ARG A 29 2.95 6.58 2.83
CA ARG A 29 2.38 7.91 3.03
C ARG A 29 1.52 7.96 4.29
N ARG A 30 1.48 9.15 4.89
CA ARG A 30 0.45 9.58 5.84
C ARG A 30 0.03 10.98 5.45
N GLU A 31 -1.14 11.10 4.83
CA GLU A 31 -1.56 12.31 4.14
C GLU A 31 -3.06 12.55 4.26
N GLN A 32 -3.45 13.82 4.33
CA GLN A 32 -4.85 14.25 4.29
C GLN A 32 -5.02 15.32 3.22
N HIS A 33 -6.02 15.14 2.37
CA HIS A 33 -6.34 16.06 1.28
C HIS A 33 -7.84 16.28 1.15
N ILE A 34 -8.21 17.47 0.69
CA ILE A 34 -9.49 17.71 0.02
C ILE A 34 -9.23 17.64 -1.48
N LEU A 35 -9.91 16.74 -2.19
CA LEU A 35 -9.80 16.59 -3.63
C LEU A 35 -10.49 17.75 -4.35
N CYS A 36 -10.21 17.91 -5.65
CA CYS A 36 -10.77 19.01 -6.46
C CYS A 36 -12.31 19.02 -6.56
N ASP A 37 -12.96 17.91 -6.21
CA ASP A 37 -14.42 17.75 -6.17
C ASP A 37 -15.00 17.79 -4.74
N GLY A 38 -14.20 18.21 -3.75
CA GLY A 38 -14.63 18.37 -2.36
C GLY A 38 -14.60 17.09 -1.52
N ARG A 39 -14.26 15.93 -2.09
CA ARG A 39 -14.13 14.69 -1.32
C ARG A 39 -12.88 14.71 -0.43
N GLU A 40 -13.02 14.21 0.78
CA GLU A 40 -11.90 13.93 1.68
C GLU A 40 -11.15 12.68 1.21
N LEU A 41 -9.82 12.76 1.23
CA LEU A 41 -8.90 11.65 1.05
C LEU A 41 -8.00 11.59 2.29
N ASP A 42 -8.18 10.54 3.08
CA ASP A 42 -7.36 10.26 4.26
C ASP A 42 -6.54 8.98 4.03
N ILE A 43 -5.22 9.13 4.05
CA ILE A 43 -4.26 8.03 3.97
C ILE A 43 -3.61 7.94 5.35
N ASN A 44 -4.08 6.98 6.12
CA ASN A 44 -3.73 6.82 7.53
C ASN A 44 -3.45 5.34 7.83
N PRO A 45 -2.27 4.82 7.46
CA PRO A 45 -1.91 3.43 7.71
C PRO A 45 -1.65 3.19 9.21
N ASP A 46 -1.73 1.93 9.63
CA ASP A 46 -1.30 1.52 10.96
C ASP A 46 0.23 1.63 11.09
N VAL A 47 0.96 1.33 10.00
CA VAL A 47 2.42 1.40 9.93
C VAL A 47 2.85 2.17 8.68
N ILE A 48 3.73 3.15 8.83
CA ILE A 48 4.37 3.80 7.67
C ILE A 48 5.54 2.92 7.24
N ALA A 49 5.49 2.38 6.02
CA ALA A 49 6.54 1.53 5.48
C ALA A 49 6.60 1.60 3.95
N ASP A 50 7.81 1.41 3.40
CA ASP A 50 8.02 1.22 1.98
C ASP A 50 7.79 -0.26 1.63
N PHE A 51 6.90 -0.52 0.67
CA PHE A 51 6.59 -1.89 0.25
C PHE A 51 7.82 -2.63 -0.32
N ARG A 52 8.86 -1.90 -0.72
CA ARG A 52 10.12 -2.45 -1.25
C ARG A 52 11.05 -2.97 -0.15
N ASN A 53 10.79 -2.63 1.12
CA ASN A 53 11.58 -3.03 2.27
C ASN A 53 10.72 -3.00 3.54
N LEU A 54 9.92 -4.06 3.74
CA LEU A 54 8.98 -4.16 4.82
C LEU A 54 9.68 -4.43 6.17
N PRO A 55 9.29 -3.73 7.25
CA PRO A 55 9.90 -3.89 8.57
C PRO A 55 9.37 -5.11 9.34
N PHE A 56 9.08 -6.21 8.62
CA PHE A 56 8.51 -7.42 9.18
C PHE A 56 9.45 -8.61 8.97
N PRO A 57 9.54 -9.54 9.93
CA PRO A 57 10.24 -10.80 9.74
C PRO A 57 9.62 -11.66 8.62
N ASP A 58 10.40 -12.60 8.12
CA ASP A 58 9.93 -13.60 7.16
C ASP A 58 8.75 -14.39 7.73
N LYS A 59 7.80 -14.77 6.85
CA LYS A 59 6.67 -15.66 7.18
C LYS A 59 5.82 -15.18 8.36
N SER A 60 5.59 -13.87 8.43
CA SER A 60 4.80 -13.23 9.49
C SER A 60 3.29 -13.28 9.27
N PHE A 61 2.83 -13.32 8.01
CA PHE A 61 1.42 -13.15 7.66
C PHE A 61 0.84 -14.36 6.91
N GLU A 62 -0.44 -14.63 7.12
CA GLU A 62 -1.20 -15.68 6.42
C GLU A 62 -1.76 -15.19 5.08
N MET A 63 -1.87 -13.87 4.92
CA MET A 63 -2.27 -13.28 3.65
C MET A 63 -1.56 -11.95 3.47
N VAL A 64 -1.11 -11.70 2.25
CA VAL A 64 -0.52 -10.42 1.85
C VAL A 64 -1.31 -9.88 0.66
N ILE A 65 -1.87 -8.69 0.83
CA ILE A 65 -2.51 -7.90 -0.22
C ILE A 65 -1.46 -6.94 -0.77
N PHE A 66 -1.21 -7.03 -2.07
CA PHE A 66 -0.30 -6.16 -2.79
C PHE A 66 -1.01 -5.51 -3.98
N ASP A 67 -1.57 -4.33 -3.72
CA ASP A 67 -2.19 -3.44 -4.73
C ASP A 67 -1.38 -2.12 -4.82
N PRO A 68 -0.17 -2.15 -5.42
CA PRO A 68 0.68 -0.96 -5.52
C PRO A 68 0.07 0.08 -6.49
N PRO A 69 0.63 1.31 -6.54
CA PRO A 69 0.22 2.27 -7.56
C PRO A 69 0.30 1.70 -8.98
N HIS A 70 -0.66 2.04 -9.83
CA HIS A 70 -0.72 1.56 -11.22
C HIS A 70 -0.31 2.61 -12.25
N LEU A 71 -0.12 3.86 -11.80
CA LEU A 71 0.09 5.01 -12.67
C LEU A 71 1.57 5.35 -12.77
N VAL A 72 2.16 5.22 -13.96
CA VAL A 72 3.49 5.76 -14.25
C VAL A 72 3.42 7.24 -14.66
N ARG A 73 2.26 7.65 -15.21
CA ARG A 73 2.01 9.03 -15.67
C ARG A 73 0.80 9.58 -14.94
N ALA A 74 1.05 10.35 -13.89
CA ALA A 74 0.03 11.12 -13.20
C ALA A 74 0.59 12.52 -12.93
N GLY A 75 -0.18 13.56 -13.23
CA GLY A 75 0.23 14.94 -12.94
C GLY A 75 0.53 15.10 -11.45
N GLU A 76 1.58 15.84 -11.11
CA GLU A 76 2.09 15.89 -9.73
C GLU A 76 1.05 16.34 -8.71
N ASN A 77 0.20 17.28 -9.12
CA ASN A 77 -0.90 17.80 -8.30
C ASN A 77 -2.25 17.16 -8.62
N GLY A 78 -2.28 16.15 -9.49
CA GLY A 78 -3.51 15.49 -9.92
C GLY A 78 -4.12 14.63 -8.81
N TRP A 79 -5.46 14.65 -8.69
CA TRP A 79 -6.18 13.86 -7.68
C TRP A 79 -5.90 12.36 -7.79
N GLN A 80 -5.64 11.84 -9.00
CA GLN A 80 -5.30 10.43 -9.22
C GLN A 80 -3.97 10.05 -8.56
N ARG A 81 -2.95 10.92 -8.64
CA ARG A 81 -1.65 10.71 -7.99
C ARG A 81 -1.81 10.69 -6.47
N LYS A 82 -2.59 11.63 -5.92
CA LYS A 82 -2.89 11.67 -4.48
C LYS A 82 -3.60 10.38 -4.03
N LYS A 83 -4.66 10.00 -4.75
CA LYS A 83 -5.52 8.87 -4.38
C LYS A 83 -4.85 7.51 -4.55
N TYR A 84 -4.21 7.28 -5.69
CA TYR A 84 -3.68 5.97 -6.08
C TYR A 84 -2.15 5.87 -5.98
N GLY A 85 -1.46 6.96 -5.70
CA GLY A 85 -0.01 7.04 -5.84
C GLY A 85 0.43 7.10 -7.30
N ALA A 86 1.74 7.05 -7.51
CA ALA A 86 2.35 6.87 -8.82
C ALA A 86 3.63 6.04 -8.68
N LEU A 87 3.92 5.22 -9.67
CA LEU A 87 5.19 4.51 -9.79
C LEU A 87 6.24 5.42 -10.41
N ASP A 88 7.50 5.23 -10.03
CA ASP A 88 8.61 5.93 -10.64
C ASP A 88 8.82 5.49 -12.09
N LYS A 89 8.91 6.44 -13.02
CA LYS A 89 8.96 6.15 -14.46
C LYS A 89 10.19 5.34 -14.87
N GLU A 90 11.29 5.48 -14.15
CA GLU A 90 12.57 4.86 -14.46
C GLU A 90 12.72 3.53 -13.70
N SER A 91 12.30 3.47 -12.44
CA SER A 91 12.52 2.30 -11.57
C SER A 91 11.31 1.40 -11.33
N TRP A 92 10.10 1.71 -11.83
CA TRP A 92 8.89 0.98 -11.42
C TRP A 92 8.97 -0.54 -11.55
N ARG A 93 9.66 -1.07 -12.56
CA ARG A 93 9.82 -2.53 -12.73
C ARG A 93 10.62 -3.15 -11.59
N ASP A 94 11.70 -2.48 -11.19
CA ASP A 94 12.55 -2.91 -10.09
C ASP A 94 11.80 -2.75 -8.75
N ASP A 95 11.09 -1.63 -8.58
CA ASP A 95 10.27 -1.39 -7.40
C ASP A 95 9.20 -2.48 -7.22
N LEU A 96 8.43 -2.80 -8.27
CA LEU A 96 7.44 -3.87 -8.21
C LEU A 96 8.08 -5.24 -7.98
N THR A 97 9.24 -5.51 -8.60
CA THR A 97 9.97 -6.78 -8.40
C THR A 97 10.37 -6.94 -6.93
N LYS A 98 10.89 -5.87 -6.30
CA LYS A 98 11.21 -5.84 -4.87
C LYS A 98 9.96 -5.98 -4.01
N GLY A 99 8.86 -5.31 -4.36
CA GLY A 99 7.58 -5.43 -3.66
C GLY A 99 7.03 -6.85 -3.67
N PHE A 100 7.05 -7.53 -4.83
CA PHE A 100 6.70 -8.96 -4.90
C PHE A 100 7.64 -9.83 -4.07
N GLY A 101 8.94 -9.54 -4.08
CA GLY A 101 9.93 -10.22 -3.24
C GLY A 101 9.59 -10.11 -1.75
N GLU A 102 9.30 -8.90 -1.28
CA GLU A 102 8.88 -8.63 0.10
C GLU A 102 7.56 -9.30 0.45
N ALA A 103 6.56 -9.24 -0.44
CA ALA A 103 5.27 -9.90 -0.25
C ALA A 103 5.45 -11.41 -0.03
N MET A 104 6.27 -12.07 -0.86
CA MET A 104 6.56 -13.49 -0.73
C MET A 104 7.42 -13.82 0.49
N ARG A 105 8.36 -12.94 0.85
CA ARG A 105 9.22 -13.12 2.03
C ARG A 105 8.41 -13.13 3.33
N VAL A 106 7.47 -12.19 3.47
CA VAL A 106 6.65 -12.05 4.70
C VAL A 106 5.43 -12.97 4.73
N LEU A 107 5.05 -13.58 3.60
CA LEU A 107 3.97 -14.56 3.51
C LEU A 107 4.39 -15.92 4.09
N LYS A 108 3.49 -16.56 4.85
CA LYS A 108 3.69 -17.92 5.37
C LYS A 108 3.61 -18.97 4.23
N PRO A 109 4.19 -20.17 4.45
CA PRO A 109 4.01 -21.28 3.53
C PRO A 109 2.52 -21.60 3.31
N ASN A 110 2.15 -21.83 2.05
CA ASN A 110 0.79 -22.10 1.54
C ASN A 110 -0.16 -20.90 1.44
N GLY A 111 0.29 -19.69 1.78
CA GLY A 111 -0.60 -18.56 1.95
C GLY A 111 -1.33 -18.70 3.28
#